data_AF-A0A8J4EEK6-F1
#
_entry.id   AF-A0A8J4EEK6-F1
#
_cell.length_a   1.000
_cell.length_b   1.000
_cell.length_c   1.000
_cell.angle_alpha   90.00
_cell.angle_beta   90.00
_cell.angle_gamma   90.00
#
_symmetry.space_group_name_H-M   'P 1'
#
loop_
_entity.id
_entity.type
_entity.pdbx_description
1 polymer ?
#
loop_
_entity_poly.entity_id
_entity_poly.type
_entity_poly.pdbx_seq_one_letter_code
_entity_poly.pdbx_strand_id
1 'polypeptide(L)'
;MKYTPRRRAVALAAAVAVVVSGCGPASPPDPPVQSSGIAASPGTITGNCNAQGVNISVTCTMPAPASLARITVEGAPIDRFWFDGPPDRLPTPPGFQSPGAQCLDWDLWIKETPTFYYSQPQTDFSIEAGEPDLIVVNSIDVLIYERTLRPAGSGTWVQCAWGGGALTFYNVTVDTVKRETRVWEDVVAGGDTEDPKPAYVLRPGSITLSEKGFANVRIGIESQPGHRYSGSLVIKASVNGKAVTYTIGSKDKPLRWTTPAAGESPDTVTEHGWDDTRRRWVRGYHPYGS
;
A
#
# COMPACT_ATOMS: atom_id res chain seq x y z
N MET A 1 -17.62 -37.50 -21.70
CA MET A 1 -16.71 -37.08 -22.78
C MET A 1 -15.65 -36.16 -22.19
N LYS A 2 -14.39 -36.60 -22.18
CA LYS A 2 -13.24 -35.85 -21.67
C LYS A 2 -12.65 -35.02 -22.82
N TYR A 3 -12.54 -33.71 -22.65
CA TYR A 3 -11.87 -32.84 -23.61
C TYR A 3 -10.78 -32.05 -22.88
N THR A 4 -9.52 -32.32 -23.23
CA THR A 4 -8.35 -31.65 -22.69
C THR A 4 -7.63 -30.96 -23.85
N PRO A 5 -7.59 -29.62 -23.92
CA PRO A 5 -6.73 -28.95 -24.88
C PRO A 5 -5.35 -28.64 -24.29
N ARG A 6 -4.37 -28.93 -25.13
CA ARG A 6 -2.91 -28.86 -24.95
C ARG A 6 -2.43 -27.43 -24.66
N ARG A 7 -1.46 -27.33 -23.75
CA ARG A 7 -0.57 -26.16 -23.58
C ARG A 7 0.30 -26.00 -24.84
N ARG A 8 0.40 -24.78 -25.37
CA ARG A 8 1.51 -24.33 -26.22
C ARG A 8 2.32 -23.31 -25.44
N ALA A 9 3.55 -23.68 -25.10
CA ALA A 9 4.57 -22.74 -24.67
C ALA A 9 5.06 -21.97 -25.91
N VAL A 10 5.08 -20.65 -25.82
CA VAL A 10 5.76 -19.78 -26.78
C VAL A 10 6.89 -19.11 -26.01
N ALA A 11 8.11 -19.59 -26.26
CA ALA A 11 9.32 -18.88 -25.87
C ALA A 11 9.54 -17.76 -26.89
N LEU A 12 9.55 -16.51 -26.44
CA LEU A 12 10.06 -15.39 -27.22
C LEU A 12 11.44 -15.03 -26.67
N ALA A 13 12.46 -15.32 -27.46
CA ALA A 13 13.80 -14.77 -27.33
C ALA A 13 13.98 -13.69 -28.41
N ALA A 14 14.37 -12.48 -28.02
CA ALA A 14 14.91 -11.45 -28.90
C ALA A 14 15.87 -10.61 -28.03
N ALA A 15 17.17 -10.86 -28.14
CA ALA A 15 18.11 -10.22 -29.05
C ALA A 15 18.54 -8.83 -28.56
N VAL A 16 19.67 -8.82 -27.83
CA VAL A 16 20.43 -7.65 -27.42
C VAL A 16 21.17 -7.10 -28.64
N ALA A 17 20.93 -5.85 -29.00
CA ALA A 17 21.76 -5.12 -29.95
C ALA A 17 22.87 -4.38 -29.19
N VAL A 18 24.10 -4.85 -29.32
CA VAL A 18 25.31 -4.14 -28.88
C VAL A 18 25.76 -3.24 -30.02
N VAL A 19 25.71 -1.93 -29.82
CA VAL A 19 26.35 -0.96 -30.72
C VAL A 19 27.80 -0.80 -30.26
N VAL A 20 28.73 -1.33 -31.05
CA VAL A 20 30.17 -1.05 -30.91
C VAL A 20 30.51 0.07 -31.89
N SER A 21 30.69 1.28 -31.39
CA SER A 21 31.31 2.37 -32.16
C SER A 21 32.82 2.25 -32.06
N GLY A 22 33.46 1.99 -33.20
CA GLY A 22 34.91 1.90 -33.32
C GLY A 22 35.57 3.28 -33.26
N CYS A 23 36.57 3.41 -32.38
CA CYS A 23 37.55 4.50 -32.43
C CYS A 23 38.57 4.22 -33.53
N GLY A 24 38.72 5.15 -34.48
CA GLY A 24 39.87 5.22 -35.37
C GLY A 24 41.11 5.76 -34.64
N PRO A 25 42.33 5.44 -35.08
CA PRO A 25 43.56 5.94 -34.47
C PRO A 25 43.79 7.39 -34.89
N ALA A 26 43.89 8.30 -33.91
CA ALA A 26 44.37 9.66 -34.11
C ALA A 26 45.86 9.76 -33.72
N SER A 27 46.60 10.50 -34.53
CA SER A 27 48.06 10.71 -34.52
C SER A 27 48.63 11.26 -33.20
N PRO A 28 49.94 11.07 -32.94
CA PRO A 28 50.65 11.75 -31.84
C PRO A 28 51.21 13.12 -32.32
N PRO A 29 51.85 13.93 -31.44
CA PRO A 29 51.32 14.70 -30.31
C PRO A 29 51.71 16.21 -30.45
N ASP A 30 51.39 17.06 -29.46
CA ASP A 30 52.17 18.28 -29.18
C ASP A 30 52.51 18.34 -27.67
N PRO A 31 53.69 18.89 -27.29
CA PRO A 31 54.12 18.95 -25.89
C PRO A 31 53.30 19.98 -25.08
N PRO A 32 53.17 19.78 -23.76
CA PRO A 32 52.29 20.59 -22.93
C PRO A 32 52.87 21.99 -22.66
N VAL A 33 52.02 23.00 -22.86
CA VAL A 33 52.21 24.33 -22.26
C VAL A 33 51.77 24.26 -20.80
N GLN A 34 52.73 24.46 -19.88
CA GLN A 34 52.43 24.64 -18.46
C GLN A 34 51.78 26.00 -18.23
N SER A 35 50.53 26.00 -17.78
CA SER A 35 49.88 27.19 -17.20
C SER A 35 49.53 26.91 -15.73
N SER A 36 49.91 27.87 -14.90
CA SER A 36 49.86 27.83 -13.46
C SER A 36 48.44 28.08 -12.92
N GLY A 37 48.02 27.24 -11.98
CA GLY A 37 47.13 27.61 -10.86
C GLY A 37 45.63 27.65 -11.12
N ILE A 38 44.89 26.72 -10.51
CA ILE A 38 43.92 26.95 -9.41
C ILE A 38 43.67 25.57 -8.78
N ALA A 39 43.92 25.46 -7.47
CA ALA A 39 43.72 24.21 -6.73
C ALA A 39 42.21 23.95 -6.55
N ALA A 40 41.68 22.96 -7.26
CA ALA A 40 40.38 22.38 -6.99
C ALA A 40 40.52 21.28 -5.92
N SER A 41 39.65 21.30 -4.90
CA SER A 41 39.57 20.26 -3.88
C SER A 41 39.34 18.87 -4.50
N PRO A 42 39.88 17.80 -3.91
CA PRO A 42 39.85 16.47 -4.50
C PRO A 42 38.49 15.80 -4.29
N GLY A 43 37.54 16.12 -5.16
CA GLY A 43 36.44 15.21 -5.50
C GLY A 43 36.91 14.31 -6.63
N THR A 44 36.85 13.00 -6.46
CA THR A 44 37.22 12.03 -7.50
C THR A 44 36.22 12.14 -8.66
N ILE A 45 36.57 12.89 -9.71
CA ILE A 45 35.79 12.94 -10.96
C ILE A 45 36.08 11.66 -11.74
N THR A 46 35.25 10.64 -11.56
CA THR A 46 35.22 9.45 -12.43
C THR A 46 34.24 9.67 -13.57
N GLY A 47 34.75 9.99 -14.77
CA GLY A 47 33.97 10.16 -16.01
C GLY A 47 34.71 10.92 -17.11
N ASN A 48 34.21 10.84 -18.35
CA ASN A 48 34.76 11.46 -19.60
C ASN A 48 34.75 13.01 -19.63
N CYS A 49 35.10 13.67 -18.51
CA CYS A 49 35.18 15.13 -18.39
C CYS A 49 36.63 15.66 -18.46
N ASN A 50 37.60 14.86 -18.91
CA ASN A 50 38.94 15.36 -19.19
C ASN A 50 38.97 16.09 -20.53
N ALA A 51 38.66 17.39 -20.53
CA ALA A 51 39.04 18.25 -21.64
C ALA A 51 40.37 18.93 -21.33
N GLN A 52 41.30 18.91 -22.29
CA GLN A 52 42.59 19.61 -22.20
C GLN A 52 42.69 20.64 -23.33
N GLY A 53 43.08 21.87 -22.99
CA GLY A 53 43.28 23.00 -23.91
C GLY A 53 42.85 24.34 -23.29
N VAL A 54 43.11 25.45 -23.99
CA VAL A 54 42.79 26.82 -23.54
C VAL A 54 41.42 27.23 -24.11
N ASN A 55 40.57 27.90 -23.32
CA ASN A 55 39.20 28.32 -23.71
C ASN A 55 38.21 27.20 -24.01
N ILE A 56 38.25 26.09 -23.26
CA ILE A 56 37.24 25.03 -23.38
C ILE A 56 36.19 25.20 -22.28
N SER A 57 34.92 25.28 -22.66
CA SER A 57 33.80 25.12 -21.74
C SER A 57 33.41 23.65 -21.70
N VAL A 58 33.62 22.99 -20.54
CA VAL A 58 33.22 21.60 -20.32
C VAL A 58 31.93 21.60 -19.53
N THR A 59 30.82 21.24 -20.19
CA THR A 59 29.58 20.97 -19.47
C THR A 59 29.60 19.53 -18.99
N CYS A 60 30.01 19.31 -17.74
CA CYS A 60 29.91 18.00 -17.12
C CYS A 60 28.46 17.72 -16.75
N THR A 61 27.85 16.74 -17.42
CA THR A 61 26.58 16.17 -16.97
C THR A 61 26.88 15.29 -15.76
N MET A 62 26.59 15.76 -14.55
CA MET A 62 26.56 14.87 -13.41
C MET A 62 25.49 13.80 -13.67
N PRO A 63 25.75 12.51 -13.36
CA PRO A 63 24.70 11.51 -13.43
C PRO A 63 23.53 11.99 -12.57
N ALA A 64 22.31 11.92 -13.12
CA ALA A 64 21.13 12.27 -12.38
C ALA A 64 21.11 11.48 -11.06
N PRO A 65 20.71 12.10 -9.93
CA PRO A 65 20.60 11.39 -8.67
C PRO A 65 19.74 10.14 -8.87
N ALA A 66 20.13 9.04 -8.22
CA ALA A 66 19.34 7.82 -8.26
C ALA A 66 17.93 8.08 -7.71
N SER A 67 16.92 7.62 -8.43
CA SER A 67 15.53 7.65 -7.97
C SER A 67 15.40 6.86 -6.67
N LEU A 68 14.77 7.48 -5.66
CA LEU A 68 14.36 6.85 -4.41
C LEU A 68 12.85 6.57 -4.40
N ALA A 69 12.18 6.79 -5.54
CA ALA A 69 10.75 6.61 -5.67
C ALA A 69 10.32 5.19 -5.30
N ARG A 70 9.55 5.08 -4.23
CA ARG A 70 9.01 3.82 -3.74
C ARG A 70 7.57 4.03 -3.29
N ILE A 71 6.73 3.07 -3.67
CA ILE A 71 5.40 2.90 -3.11
C ILE A 71 5.39 1.55 -2.40
N THR A 72 4.97 1.55 -1.14
CA THR A 72 4.79 0.33 -0.35
C THR A 72 3.32 0.23 0.04
N VAL A 73 2.75 -0.95 -0.12
CA VAL A 73 1.35 -1.23 0.18
C VAL A 73 1.32 -2.32 1.25
N GLU A 74 0.78 -1.99 2.41
CA GLU A 74 0.74 -2.87 3.57
C GLU A 74 -0.71 -3.00 4.06
N GLY A 75 -1.04 -4.16 4.64
CA GLY A 75 -2.32 -4.31 5.33
C GLY A 75 -2.32 -3.38 6.54
N ALA A 76 -3.34 -2.54 6.67
CA ALA A 76 -3.47 -1.76 7.89
C ALA A 76 -3.78 -2.70 9.07
N PRO A 77 -3.37 -2.35 10.31
CA PRO A 77 -3.82 -3.06 11.48
C PRO A 77 -5.34 -3.11 11.48
N ILE A 78 -5.86 -4.31 11.62
CA ILE A 78 -7.28 -4.55 11.85
C ILE A 78 -7.42 -4.72 13.36
N ASP A 79 -8.53 -4.27 13.92
CA ASP A 79 -8.80 -4.50 15.34
C ASP A 79 -9.86 -5.59 15.54
N ARG A 80 -10.68 -5.77 14.50
CA ARG A 80 -11.90 -6.56 14.54
C ARG A 80 -12.17 -7.20 13.18
N PHE A 81 -12.75 -8.39 13.20
CA PHE A 81 -13.28 -9.04 12.00
C PHE A 81 -14.59 -9.74 12.32
N TRP A 82 -15.31 -10.12 11.27
CA TRP A 82 -16.57 -10.83 11.35
C TRP A 82 -16.43 -12.23 10.78
N PHE A 83 -17.02 -13.20 11.47
CA PHE A 83 -17.12 -14.58 11.06
C PHE A 83 -18.52 -14.91 10.58
N ASP A 84 -18.62 -15.51 9.40
CA ASP A 84 -19.86 -16.02 8.82
C ASP A 84 -20.29 -17.34 9.48
N GLY A 85 -20.70 -17.26 10.74
CA GLY A 85 -21.18 -18.41 11.49
C GLY A 85 -21.36 -18.14 12.98
N PRO A 86 -21.95 -19.11 13.71
CA PRO A 86 -22.11 -19.02 15.15
C PRO A 86 -20.75 -19.17 15.89
N PRO A 87 -20.62 -18.65 17.13
CA PRO A 87 -19.34 -18.62 17.85
C PRO A 87 -18.72 -20.00 18.12
N ASP A 88 -19.55 -21.03 18.28
CA ASP A 88 -19.13 -22.42 18.51
C ASP A 88 -18.45 -23.06 17.29
N ARG A 89 -18.58 -22.46 16.11
CA ARG A 89 -17.92 -22.88 14.86
C ARG A 89 -16.72 -22.02 14.49
N LEU A 90 -16.34 -21.05 15.32
CA LEU A 90 -15.14 -20.26 15.06
C LEU A 90 -13.91 -21.18 14.98
N PRO A 91 -13.13 -21.12 13.90
CA PRO A 91 -11.93 -21.94 13.78
C PRO A 91 -10.89 -21.52 14.83
N THR A 92 -10.04 -22.47 15.22
CA THR A 92 -8.90 -22.19 16.11
C THR A 92 -7.88 -21.31 15.38
N PRO A 93 -7.49 -20.15 15.94
CA PRO A 93 -6.48 -19.30 15.33
C PRO A 93 -5.08 -19.91 15.47
N PRO A 94 -4.12 -19.51 14.62
CA PRO A 94 -2.72 -19.83 14.83
C PRO A 94 -2.19 -19.14 16.10
N GLY A 95 -1.04 -19.60 16.58
CA GLY A 95 -0.32 -18.91 17.66
C GLY A 95 0.06 -17.49 17.26
N PHE A 96 0.16 -16.60 18.25
CA PHE A 96 0.53 -15.20 18.07
C PHE A 96 1.68 -14.85 19.02
N GLN A 97 2.43 -13.81 18.69
CA GLN A 97 3.52 -13.28 19.51
C GLN A 97 3.08 -12.08 20.33
N SER A 98 2.09 -11.33 19.84
CA SER A 98 1.67 -10.05 20.43
C SER A 98 0.26 -10.15 21.03
N PRO A 99 0.09 -10.41 22.34
CA PRO A 99 -1.22 -10.61 22.96
C PRO A 99 -2.18 -9.42 22.83
N GLY A 100 -1.65 -8.20 22.69
CA GLY A 100 -2.44 -6.98 22.48
C GLY A 100 -2.78 -6.65 21.02
N ALA A 101 -2.15 -7.33 20.06
CA ALA A 101 -2.25 -7.05 18.62
C ALA A 101 -2.31 -8.36 17.82
N GLN A 102 -3.09 -9.33 18.30
CA GLN A 102 -3.19 -10.69 17.72
C GLN A 102 -3.61 -10.63 16.25
N CYS A 103 -4.38 -9.61 15.88
CA CYS A 103 -4.78 -9.36 14.50
C CYS A 103 -3.60 -9.26 13.51
N LEU A 104 -2.46 -8.69 13.93
CA LEU A 104 -1.27 -8.58 13.07
C LEU A 104 -0.70 -9.96 12.74
N ASP A 105 -0.63 -10.83 13.75
CA ASP A 105 -0.17 -12.20 13.60
C ASP A 105 -1.17 -13.06 12.81
N TRP A 106 -2.46 -12.70 12.87
CA TRP A 106 -3.55 -13.45 12.25
C TRP A 106 -3.97 -12.98 10.86
N ASP A 107 -3.40 -11.88 10.34
CA ASP A 107 -3.85 -11.27 9.08
C ASP A 107 -3.86 -12.27 7.92
N LEU A 108 -2.80 -13.05 7.73
CA LEU A 108 -2.75 -14.07 6.68
C LEU A 108 -3.82 -15.15 6.86
N TRP A 109 -4.00 -15.63 8.09
CA TRP A 109 -5.01 -16.65 8.42
C TRP A 109 -6.43 -16.14 8.14
N ILE A 110 -6.70 -14.88 8.45
CA ILE A 110 -7.97 -14.21 8.17
C ILE A 110 -8.20 -14.12 6.66
N LYS A 111 -7.20 -13.70 5.88
CA LYS A 111 -7.28 -13.61 4.40
C LYS A 111 -7.57 -14.96 3.75
N GLU A 112 -6.92 -16.01 4.25
CA GLU A 112 -6.99 -17.35 3.68
C GLU A 112 -8.25 -18.12 4.08
N THR A 113 -8.89 -17.75 5.21
CA THR A 113 -10.10 -18.40 5.70
C THR A 113 -11.36 -17.78 5.07
N PRO A 114 -12.12 -18.49 4.20
CA PRO A 114 -13.18 -17.88 3.40
C PRO A 114 -14.37 -17.31 4.17
N THR A 115 -14.56 -17.75 5.42
CA THR A 115 -15.66 -17.34 6.30
C THR A 115 -15.36 -16.08 7.10
N PHE A 116 -14.14 -15.54 7.05
CA PHE A 116 -13.81 -14.27 7.71
C PHE A 116 -13.92 -13.09 6.76
N TYR A 117 -14.40 -11.98 7.32
CA TYR A 117 -14.61 -10.71 6.64
C TYR A 117 -14.06 -9.59 7.52
N TYR A 118 -13.31 -8.67 6.93
CA TYR A 118 -12.87 -7.46 7.62
C TYR A 118 -14.07 -6.55 7.93
N SER A 119 -14.12 -5.99 9.14
CA SER A 119 -15.18 -5.07 9.57
C SER A 119 -15.09 -3.71 8.86
N GLN A 120 -13.88 -3.29 8.56
CA GLN A 120 -13.51 -2.09 7.82
C GLN A 120 -12.12 -2.37 7.22
N PRO A 121 -12.02 -2.91 6.00
CA PRO A 121 -10.72 -3.20 5.44
C PRO A 121 -10.01 -1.87 5.22
N GLN A 122 -8.87 -1.74 5.90
CA GLN A 122 -7.96 -0.62 5.74
C GLN A 122 -6.68 -1.13 5.09
N THR A 123 -6.05 -0.27 4.30
CA THR A 123 -4.75 -0.54 3.68
C THR A 123 -3.89 0.68 3.89
N ASP A 124 -2.69 0.47 4.41
CA ASP A 124 -1.72 1.54 4.54
C ASP A 124 -0.85 1.57 3.28
N PHE A 125 -0.64 2.78 2.78
CA PHE A 125 0.02 3.08 1.52
C PHE A 125 1.08 4.14 1.79
N SER A 126 2.34 3.75 1.77
CA SER A 126 3.46 4.63 2.02
C SER A 126 4.13 5.02 0.71
N ILE A 127 4.35 6.32 0.54
CA ILE A 127 5.00 6.91 -0.62
C ILE A 127 6.31 7.54 -0.16
N GLU A 128 7.41 7.16 -0.78
CA GLU A 128 8.73 7.75 -0.58
C GLU A 128 9.23 8.28 -1.93
N ALA A 129 9.66 9.54 -1.98
CA ALA A 129 10.18 10.18 -3.18
C ALA A 129 11.52 10.88 -2.87
N GLY A 130 12.49 10.78 -3.77
CA GLY A 130 13.71 11.60 -3.76
C GLY A 130 13.51 12.93 -4.50
N GLU A 131 14.55 13.77 -4.53
CA GLU A 131 14.51 15.07 -5.22
C GLU A 131 14.16 15.03 -6.72
N PRO A 132 14.56 14.02 -7.53
CA PRO A 132 14.14 13.96 -8.94
C PRO A 132 12.79 13.25 -9.13
N ASP A 133 12.16 12.78 -8.06
CA ASP A 133 11.05 11.84 -8.16
C ASP A 133 9.69 12.55 -8.13
N LEU A 134 8.82 12.10 -9.02
CA LEU A 134 7.42 12.47 -9.07
C LEU A 134 6.57 11.21 -8.92
N ILE A 135 5.84 11.13 -7.83
CA ILE A 135 4.84 10.06 -7.62
C ILE A 135 3.46 10.69 -7.60
N VAL A 136 2.57 10.17 -8.45
CA VAL A 136 1.18 10.63 -8.57
C VAL A 136 0.24 9.43 -8.39
N VAL A 137 -0.60 9.44 -7.37
CA VAL A 137 -1.70 8.47 -7.24
C VAL A 137 -2.88 8.97 -8.06
N ASN A 138 -3.24 8.29 -9.15
CA ASN A 138 -4.25 8.76 -10.10
C ASN A 138 -5.68 8.34 -9.71
N SER A 139 -5.84 7.10 -9.24
CA SER A 139 -7.13 6.59 -8.77
C SER A 139 -6.97 5.47 -7.74
N ILE A 140 -7.95 5.37 -6.87
CA ILE A 140 -8.13 4.28 -5.92
C ILE A 140 -9.57 3.80 -6.09
N ASP A 141 -9.71 2.58 -6.60
CA ASP A 141 -10.98 1.99 -7.02
C ASP A 141 -11.22 0.66 -6.28
N VAL A 142 -12.49 0.34 -6.01
CA VAL A 142 -12.88 -0.98 -5.49
C VAL A 142 -13.67 -1.72 -6.55
N LEU A 143 -13.19 -2.89 -6.95
CA LEU A 143 -13.88 -3.81 -7.84
C LEU A 143 -14.59 -4.88 -7.01
N ILE A 144 -15.92 -4.84 -6.99
CA ILE A 144 -16.75 -5.80 -6.28
C ILE A 144 -17.02 -7.01 -7.19
N TYR A 145 -16.71 -8.20 -6.71
CA TYR A 145 -17.03 -9.47 -7.39
C TYR A 145 -18.36 -10.04 -6.89
N GLU A 146 -18.60 -9.97 -5.58
CA GLU A 146 -19.82 -10.45 -4.96
C GLU A 146 -20.29 -9.47 -3.89
N ARG A 147 -21.60 -9.33 -3.79
CA ARG A 147 -22.29 -8.63 -2.71
C ARG A 147 -23.47 -9.48 -2.27
N THR A 148 -23.48 -9.88 -1.01
CA THR A 148 -24.56 -10.70 -0.42
C THR A 148 -25.19 -9.96 0.74
N LEU A 149 -26.51 -10.10 0.90
CA LEU A 149 -27.20 -9.61 2.10
C LEU A 149 -26.68 -10.37 3.33
N ARG A 150 -26.43 -9.65 4.41
CA ARG A 150 -26.06 -10.19 5.72
C ARG A 150 -27.17 -9.82 6.70
N PRO A 151 -28.01 -10.77 7.17
CA PRO A 151 -29.04 -10.48 8.15
C PRO A 151 -28.45 -9.86 9.42
N ALA A 152 -29.17 -8.92 10.03
CA ALA A 152 -28.74 -8.36 11.31
C ALA A 152 -28.65 -9.47 12.38
N GLY A 153 -27.64 -9.40 13.24
CA GLY A 153 -27.34 -10.41 14.26
C GLY A 153 -26.80 -11.73 13.70
N SER A 154 -26.59 -11.84 12.38
CA SER A 154 -25.94 -13.03 11.81
C SER A 154 -24.43 -12.97 11.98
N GLY A 155 -23.85 -14.14 12.21
CA GLY A 155 -22.42 -14.33 12.38
C GLY A 155 -21.89 -13.93 13.76
N THR A 156 -20.57 -13.81 13.86
CA THR A 156 -19.88 -13.55 15.12
C THR A 156 -18.83 -12.47 14.93
N TRP A 157 -18.85 -11.43 15.77
CA TRP A 157 -17.79 -10.44 15.81
C TRP A 157 -16.64 -10.93 16.69
N VAL A 158 -15.42 -10.76 16.18
CA VAL A 158 -14.19 -11.15 16.85
C VAL A 158 -13.32 -9.92 17.01
N GLN A 159 -12.90 -9.66 18.24
CA GLN A 159 -11.91 -8.66 18.59
C GLN A 159 -10.56 -9.35 18.70
N CYS A 160 -9.53 -8.79 18.07
CA CYS A 160 -8.17 -9.33 18.10
C CYS A 160 -7.09 -8.28 18.41
N ALA A 161 -7.48 -7.01 18.58
CA ALA A 161 -6.62 -5.95 19.09
C ALA A 161 -7.32 -5.20 20.24
N TRP A 162 -6.55 -4.89 21.28
CA TRP A 162 -7.05 -4.32 22.54
C TRP A 162 -6.30 -3.04 22.93
N GLY A 163 -5.90 -2.26 21.94
CA GLY A 163 -5.15 -1.02 22.12
C GLY A 163 -4.21 -0.74 20.97
N GLY A 164 -3.62 0.44 21.01
CA GLY A 164 -2.79 0.99 19.93
C GLY A 164 -3.27 2.41 19.65
N GLY A 165 -2.44 3.41 19.91
CA GLY A 165 -2.76 4.78 19.54
C GLY A 165 -2.92 4.89 18.03
N ALA A 166 -3.77 5.81 17.59
CA ALA A 166 -3.82 6.18 16.18
C ALA A 166 -2.45 6.77 15.77
N LEU A 167 -1.84 6.24 14.72
CA LEU A 167 -0.76 6.92 14.01
C LEU A 167 -1.39 7.99 13.10
N THR A 168 -0.66 9.06 12.81
CA THR A 168 -1.12 10.13 11.94
C THR A 168 -1.02 9.71 10.47
N PHE A 169 -2.13 9.79 9.73
CA PHE A 169 -2.19 9.43 8.31
C PHE A 169 -2.96 10.48 7.49
N TYR A 170 -2.68 10.57 6.19
CA TYR A 170 -3.73 11.02 5.27
C TYR A 170 -4.77 9.92 5.19
N ASN A 171 -6.03 10.23 5.47
CA ASN A 171 -7.11 9.25 5.40
C ASN A 171 -7.82 9.38 4.06
N VAL A 172 -8.02 8.23 3.41
CA VAL A 172 -8.70 8.10 2.13
C VAL A 172 -9.83 7.11 2.29
N THR A 173 -11.06 7.54 2.02
CA THR A 173 -12.20 6.62 1.98
C THR A 173 -12.67 6.43 0.56
N VAL A 174 -12.84 5.17 0.18
CA VAL A 174 -13.55 4.78 -1.04
C VAL A 174 -14.98 4.40 -0.67
N ASP A 175 -15.95 5.24 -1.00
CA ASP A 175 -17.37 4.98 -0.81
C ASP A 175 -17.90 4.18 -2.01
N THR A 176 -18.17 2.89 -1.80
CA THR A 176 -18.66 2.00 -2.85
C THR A 176 -20.13 2.25 -3.23
N VAL A 177 -20.89 2.94 -2.39
CA VAL A 177 -22.30 3.29 -2.65
C VAL A 177 -22.37 4.51 -3.56
N LYS A 178 -21.65 5.58 -3.19
CA LYS A 178 -21.59 6.81 -3.97
C LYS A 178 -20.63 6.71 -5.15
N ARG A 179 -19.72 5.72 -5.13
CA ARG A 179 -18.60 5.57 -6.08
C ARG A 179 -17.69 6.80 -6.07
N GLU A 180 -17.42 7.31 -4.88
CA GLU A 180 -16.60 8.50 -4.65
C GLU A 180 -15.42 8.14 -3.76
N THR A 181 -14.27 8.77 -4.03
CA THR A 181 -13.11 8.67 -3.15
C THR A 181 -12.89 10.02 -2.47
N ARG A 182 -12.72 10.03 -1.15
CA ARG A 182 -12.55 11.24 -0.33
C ARG A 182 -11.20 11.19 0.35
N VAL A 183 -10.46 12.30 0.39
CA VAL A 183 -9.19 12.44 1.11
C VAL A 183 -9.32 13.54 2.15
N TRP A 184 -8.84 13.27 3.35
CA TRP A 184 -8.67 14.27 4.39
C TRP A 184 -7.35 14.05 5.12
N GLU A 185 -6.80 15.13 5.63
CA GLU A 185 -5.67 15.10 6.54
C GLU A 185 -6.22 14.87 7.95
N ASP A 186 -5.67 13.91 8.67
CA ASP A 186 -6.01 13.74 10.08
C ASP A 186 -5.38 14.91 10.85
N VAL A 187 -6.20 15.83 11.34
CA VAL A 187 -5.72 16.93 12.18
C VAL A 187 -5.37 16.31 13.53
N VAL A 188 -4.07 16.35 13.86
CA VAL A 188 -3.49 15.80 15.08
C VAL A 188 -4.36 16.07 16.31
N ALA A 189 -4.62 15.02 17.09
CA ALA A 189 -5.28 15.09 18.38
C ALA A 189 -4.65 16.20 19.25
N GLY A 190 -5.37 17.32 19.41
CA GLY A 190 -4.91 18.50 20.15
C GLY A 190 -5.47 19.84 19.63
N GLY A 191 -5.98 19.89 18.40
CA GLY A 191 -6.76 21.02 17.90
C GLY A 191 -8.26 20.75 18.03
N ASP A 192 -9.05 21.79 18.34
CA ASP A 192 -10.49 21.73 18.53
C ASP A 192 -11.22 20.86 17.49
N THR A 193 -12.21 20.12 17.98
CA THR A 193 -13.08 19.14 17.29
C THR A 193 -14.00 19.75 16.23
N GLU A 194 -13.54 20.71 15.42
CA GLU A 194 -14.25 21.03 14.19
C GLU A 194 -14.15 19.82 13.27
N ASP A 195 -15.31 19.31 12.85
CA ASP A 195 -15.44 18.20 11.90
C ASP A 195 -14.32 18.26 10.86
N PRO A 196 -13.52 17.17 10.66
CA PRO A 196 -12.43 17.18 9.71
C PRO A 196 -13.00 17.60 8.35
N LYS A 197 -12.68 18.83 7.93
CA LYS A 197 -13.15 19.34 6.65
C LYS A 197 -12.55 18.45 5.58
N PRO A 198 -13.35 17.86 4.67
CA PRO A 198 -12.80 17.05 3.59
C PRO A 198 -11.80 17.91 2.83
N ALA A 199 -10.51 17.56 2.91
CA ALA A 199 -9.46 18.32 2.25
C ALA A 199 -9.76 18.35 0.75
N TYR A 200 -10.12 17.19 0.19
CA TYR A 200 -10.50 17.05 -1.21
C TYR A 200 -11.47 15.86 -1.43
N VAL A 201 -12.52 16.04 -2.23
CA VAL A 201 -13.18 14.90 -2.90
C VAL A 201 -12.31 14.56 -4.10
N LEU A 202 -11.69 13.38 -4.12
CA LEU A 202 -10.98 12.88 -5.29
C LEU A 202 -12.02 12.56 -6.38
N ARG A 203 -12.38 13.57 -7.16
CA ARG A 203 -12.73 13.33 -8.58
C ARG A 203 -11.40 13.33 -9.31
N PRO A 204 -11.05 12.23 -10.00
CA PRO A 204 -9.67 11.70 -10.10
C PRO A 204 -8.62 12.68 -9.58
N GLY A 205 -8.44 12.73 -8.26
CA GLY A 205 -7.49 13.64 -7.65
C GLY A 205 -6.16 12.92 -7.42
N SER A 206 -5.10 13.71 -7.28
CA SER A 206 -3.75 13.21 -7.10
C SER A 206 -3.20 13.50 -5.73
N ILE A 207 -2.54 12.50 -5.14
CA ILE A 207 -1.53 12.74 -4.10
C ILE A 207 -0.21 12.84 -4.84
N THR A 208 0.45 14.00 -4.74
CA THR A 208 1.70 14.27 -5.44
C THR A 208 2.80 14.57 -4.43
N LEU A 209 3.91 13.85 -4.54
CA LEU A 209 5.18 14.22 -3.89
C LEU A 209 6.15 14.62 -4.99
N SER A 210 6.65 15.86 -4.93
CA SER A 210 7.57 16.46 -5.90
C SER A 210 8.91 16.87 -5.30
N GLU A 211 9.10 16.70 -4.00
CA GLU A 211 10.35 16.96 -3.27
C GLU A 211 10.66 15.76 -2.39
N LYS A 212 11.90 15.69 -1.87
CA LYS A 212 12.29 14.63 -0.93
C LYS A 212 11.29 14.56 0.21
N GLY A 213 10.55 13.48 0.29
CA GLY A 213 9.38 13.43 1.16
C GLY A 213 8.88 12.02 1.39
N PHE A 214 8.10 11.90 2.45
CA PHE A 214 7.43 10.68 2.85
C PHE A 214 5.99 11.01 3.18
N ALA A 215 5.05 10.24 2.63
CA ALA A 215 3.64 10.35 2.96
C ALA A 215 3.07 8.97 3.29
N ASN A 216 2.35 8.88 4.39
CA ASN A 216 1.53 7.71 4.71
C ASN A 216 0.07 8.02 4.44
N VAL A 217 -0.56 7.11 3.71
CA VAL A 217 -1.95 7.21 3.27
C VAL A 217 -2.68 5.97 3.75
N ARG A 218 -3.74 6.13 4.52
CA ARG A 218 -4.61 5.05 4.96
C ARG A 218 -5.85 5.02 4.09
N ILE A 219 -6.10 3.89 3.45
CA ILE A 219 -7.23 3.69 2.54
C ILE A 219 -8.27 2.80 3.23
N GLY A 220 -9.42 3.37 3.57
CA GLY A 220 -10.60 2.65 4.06
C GLY A 220 -11.63 2.39 2.95
N ILE A 221 -12.34 1.27 3.02
CA ILE A 221 -13.49 0.98 2.15
C ILE A 221 -14.79 1.17 2.94
N GLU A 222 -15.62 2.12 2.49
CA GLU A 222 -16.98 2.29 2.98
C GLU A 222 -17.97 1.58 2.06
N SER A 223 -18.91 0.86 2.66
CA SER A 223 -19.88 0.05 1.93
C SER A 223 -21.25 0.13 2.55
N GLN A 224 -22.26 -0.32 1.81
CA GLN A 224 -23.62 -0.31 2.32
C GLN A 224 -23.73 -1.22 3.56
N PRO A 225 -24.29 -0.72 4.67
CA PRO A 225 -24.57 -1.52 5.86
C PRO A 225 -25.35 -2.80 5.56
N GLY A 226 -25.15 -3.83 6.38
CA GLY A 226 -25.94 -5.08 6.33
C GLY A 226 -25.63 -5.97 5.12
N HIS A 227 -24.44 -5.79 4.52
CA HIS A 227 -23.98 -6.62 3.40
C HIS A 227 -22.55 -7.09 3.66
N ARG A 228 -22.26 -8.27 3.11
CA ARG A 228 -20.90 -8.78 2.96
C ARG A 228 -20.47 -8.69 1.51
N TYR A 229 -19.20 -8.46 1.30
CA TYR A 229 -18.60 -8.16 0.01
C TYR A 229 -17.37 -9.06 -0.22
N SER A 230 -17.13 -9.37 -1.49
CA SER A 230 -15.85 -9.87 -1.96
C SER A 230 -15.40 -9.05 -3.17
N GLY A 231 -14.11 -8.75 -3.26
CA GLY A 231 -13.60 -7.84 -4.28
C GLY A 231 -12.10 -7.66 -4.27
N SER A 232 -11.64 -6.61 -4.95
CA SER A 232 -10.25 -6.16 -4.93
C SER A 232 -10.16 -4.63 -4.85
N LEU A 233 -9.17 -4.13 -4.12
CA LEU A 233 -8.76 -2.73 -4.15
C LEU A 233 -7.73 -2.55 -5.26
N VAL A 234 -7.94 -1.58 -6.15
CA VAL A 234 -7.06 -1.27 -7.28
C VAL A 234 -6.55 0.15 -7.13
N ILE A 235 -5.23 0.32 -7.05
CA ILE A 235 -4.57 1.62 -6.92
C ILE A 235 -3.77 1.84 -8.20
N LYS A 236 -4.11 2.90 -8.95
CA LYS A 236 -3.38 3.31 -10.15
C LYS A 236 -2.53 4.51 -9.81
N ALA A 237 -1.23 4.41 -10.04
CA ALA A 237 -0.27 5.47 -9.80
C ALA A 237 0.63 5.69 -11.03
N SER A 238 1.39 6.76 -11.04
CA SER A 238 2.53 6.94 -11.92
C SER A 238 3.77 7.32 -11.10
N VAL A 239 4.91 6.75 -11.47
CA VAL A 239 6.22 7.02 -10.86
C VAL A 239 7.13 7.50 -11.98
N ASN A 240 7.57 8.75 -11.92
CA ASN A 240 8.40 9.39 -12.95
C ASN A 240 7.81 9.22 -14.37
N GLY A 241 6.49 9.42 -14.47
CA GLY A 241 5.73 9.30 -15.73
C GLY A 241 5.39 7.86 -16.15
N LYS A 242 5.89 6.82 -15.46
CA LYS A 242 5.56 5.42 -15.76
C LYS A 242 4.35 4.97 -14.95
N ALA A 243 3.32 4.46 -15.62
CA ALA A 243 2.14 3.93 -14.97
C ALA A 243 2.46 2.66 -14.16
N VAL A 244 1.93 2.57 -12.95
CA VAL A 244 2.03 1.43 -12.05
C VAL A 244 0.63 1.13 -11.50
N THR A 245 0.29 -0.15 -11.35
CA THR A 245 -0.98 -0.58 -10.76
C THR A 245 -0.70 -1.56 -9.63
N TYR A 246 -1.25 -1.26 -8.45
CA TYR A 246 -1.25 -2.15 -7.30
C TYR A 246 -2.65 -2.73 -7.15
N THR A 247 -2.75 -4.00 -6.80
CA THR A 247 -4.03 -4.67 -6.61
C THR A 247 -3.98 -5.54 -5.37
N ILE A 248 -4.94 -5.34 -4.48
CA ILE A 248 -5.10 -6.09 -3.24
C ILE A 248 -6.34 -6.97 -3.37
N GLY A 249 -6.14 -8.27 -3.29
CA GLY A 249 -7.16 -9.26 -3.62
C GLY A 249 -7.25 -9.54 -5.12
N SER A 250 -7.90 -10.64 -5.45
CA SER A 250 -8.15 -11.08 -6.84
C SER A 250 -9.43 -11.90 -6.88
N LYS A 251 -9.92 -12.25 -8.06
CA LYS A 251 -11.13 -13.09 -8.16
C LYS A 251 -10.99 -14.44 -7.45
N ASP A 252 -9.80 -15.05 -7.49
CA ASP A 252 -9.54 -16.36 -6.87
C ASP A 252 -9.20 -16.23 -5.37
N LYS A 253 -8.66 -15.08 -4.96
CA LYS A 253 -8.34 -14.76 -3.56
C LYS A 253 -8.84 -13.35 -3.23
N PRO A 254 -10.15 -13.15 -3.07
CA PRO A 254 -10.70 -11.82 -2.92
C PRO A 254 -10.42 -11.24 -1.54
N LEU A 255 -10.32 -9.92 -1.48
CA LEU A 255 -10.52 -9.20 -0.22
C LEU A 255 -11.98 -9.39 0.18
N ARG A 256 -12.25 -9.75 1.44
CA ARG A 256 -13.60 -9.97 1.97
C ARG A 256 -13.88 -9.00 3.09
N TRP A 257 -14.98 -8.27 3.01
CA TRP A 257 -15.35 -7.31 4.04
C TRP A 257 -16.85 -7.22 4.28
N THR A 258 -17.23 -6.68 5.42
CA THR A 258 -18.62 -6.44 5.79
C THR A 258 -18.72 -5.14 6.56
N THR A 259 -19.78 -4.39 6.33
CA THR A 259 -20.11 -3.22 7.16
C THR A 259 -21.18 -3.64 8.16
N PRO A 260 -21.07 -3.27 9.46
CA PRO A 260 -22.12 -3.49 10.44
C PRO A 260 -23.49 -3.04 9.91
N ALA A 261 -24.56 -3.74 10.29
CA ALA A 261 -25.91 -3.32 9.89
C ALA A 261 -26.30 -2.03 10.64
N ALA A 262 -27.29 -1.30 10.14
CA ALA A 262 -27.80 -0.15 10.87
C ALA A 262 -28.29 -0.59 12.27
N GLY A 263 -27.80 0.07 13.31
CA GLY A 263 -28.09 -0.30 14.71
C GLY A 263 -27.17 -1.37 15.30
N GLU A 264 -26.29 -1.99 14.51
CA GLU A 264 -25.17 -2.76 15.03
C GLU A 264 -23.96 -1.83 15.16
N SER A 265 -23.65 -1.37 16.36
CA SER A 265 -22.30 -0.89 16.62
C SER A 265 -21.43 -2.10 16.98
N PRO A 266 -20.23 -2.26 16.40
CA PRO A 266 -19.23 -3.18 16.92
C PRO A 266 -19.05 -3.05 18.44
N ASP A 267 -19.15 -1.83 18.97
CA ASP A 267 -19.03 -1.56 20.42
C ASP A 267 -20.25 -2.01 21.23
N THR A 268 -21.39 -2.25 20.59
CA THR A 268 -22.62 -2.73 21.22
C THR A 268 -22.87 -4.22 21.04
N VAL A 269 -22.23 -4.85 20.05
CA VAL A 269 -22.35 -6.28 19.83
C VAL A 269 -21.33 -7.00 20.70
N THR A 270 -21.71 -8.11 21.32
CA THR A 270 -20.74 -8.83 22.16
C THR A 270 -19.68 -9.51 21.30
N GLU A 271 -18.45 -9.02 21.42
CA GLU A 271 -17.30 -9.53 20.70
C GLU A 271 -16.74 -10.79 21.37
N HIS A 272 -16.09 -11.64 20.59
CA HIS A 272 -15.36 -12.79 21.07
C HIS A 272 -13.86 -12.50 20.95
N GLY A 273 -13.10 -12.85 21.97
CA GLY A 273 -11.64 -12.87 21.93
C GLY A 273 -11.12 -14.28 22.15
N TRP A 274 -9.89 -14.53 21.76
CA TRP A 274 -9.24 -15.82 21.98
C TRP A 274 -8.54 -15.86 23.34
N ASP A 275 -8.97 -16.79 24.20
CA ASP A 275 -8.29 -17.09 25.46
C ASP A 275 -7.24 -18.18 25.19
N ASP A 276 -5.97 -17.78 25.06
CA ASP A 276 -4.89 -18.72 24.73
C ASP A 276 -4.59 -19.70 25.86
N THR A 277 -4.87 -19.31 27.12
CA THR A 277 -4.71 -20.21 28.28
C THR A 277 -5.75 -21.33 28.22
N ARG A 278 -7.01 -20.99 27.93
CA ARG A 278 -8.09 -21.98 27.81
C ARG A 278 -8.25 -22.57 26.41
N ARG A 279 -7.45 -22.12 25.44
CA ARG A 279 -7.47 -22.50 24.02
C ARG A 279 -8.88 -22.46 23.42
N ARG A 280 -9.63 -21.38 23.69
CA ARG A 280 -11.02 -21.24 23.19
C ARG A 280 -11.43 -19.78 22.99
N TRP A 281 -12.45 -19.59 22.15
CA TRP A 281 -13.14 -18.31 22.01
C TRP A 281 -13.99 -18.02 23.25
N VAL A 282 -13.86 -16.81 23.80
CA VAL A 282 -14.57 -16.37 24.99
C VAL A 282 -15.30 -15.06 24.68
N ARG A 283 -16.59 -15.04 24.99
CA ARG A 283 -17.46 -13.88 24.84
C ARG A 283 -17.02 -12.78 25.82
N GLY A 284 -16.83 -11.55 25.33
CA GLY A 284 -16.40 -10.40 26.12
C GLY A 284 -14.97 -10.53 26.68
N TYR A 285 -14.12 -11.31 25.99
CA TYR A 285 -12.75 -11.51 26.44
C TYR A 285 -11.89 -10.27 26.22
N HIS A 286 -11.12 -9.91 27.25
CA HIS A 286 -10.10 -8.87 27.21
C HIS A 286 -8.82 -9.42 27.87
N PRO A 287 -7.67 -9.43 27.19
CA PRO A 287 -6.44 -10.04 27.73
C PRO A 287 -5.88 -9.31 28.95
N TYR A 288 -6.26 -8.04 29.17
CA TYR A 288 -5.77 -7.21 30.28
C TYR A 288 -6.76 -7.06 31.44
N GLY A 289 -7.84 -7.84 31.46
CA GLY A 289 -8.92 -7.69 32.43
C GLY A 289 -10.04 -6.78 31.94
N SER A 290 -11.24 -7.01 32.46
CA SER A 290 -12.48 -6.25 32.23
C SER A 290 -12.63 -5.10 33.23
#